data_AF-A0AAN0M391-F1
#
_entry.id   AF-A0AAN0M391-F1
#
_cell.length_a   1.000
_cell.length_b   1.000
_cell.length_c   1.000
_cell.angle_alpha   90.00
_cell.angle_beta   90.00
_cell.angle_gamma   90.00
#
_symmetry.space_group_name_H-M   'P 1'
#
loop_
_entity.id
_entity.type
_entity.pdbx_description
1 polymer ?
#
loop_
_entity_poly.entity_id
_entity_poly.type
_entity_poly.pdbx_seq_one_letter_code
_entity_poly.pdbx_strand_id
1 'polypeptide(L)' 'MNKLYGAWLIELSNYLIKEHGYQMITMTKANDEIWLTNATHASLPIIMITSKPPQAIDPLAIQAHRESLVL' A
#
# COMPACT_ATOMS: atom_id res chain seq x y z
N MET A 1 8.52 18.08 1.22
CA MET A 1 8.40 16.62 1.05
C MET A 1 9.82 16.07 0.87
N ASN A 2 10.28 15.19 1.75
CA ASN A 2 11.67 14.72 1.70
C ASN A 2 11.86 13.85 0.46
N LYS A 3 12.72 14.25 -0.48
CA LYS A 3 12.90 13.58 -1.79
C LYS A 3 13.20 12.08 -1.65
N LEU A 4 13.78 11.68 -0.51
CA LEU A 4 14.05 10.29 -0.15
C LEU A 4 12.80 9.42 -0.04
N TYR A 5 11.69 9.92 0.53
CA TYR A 5 10.47 9.11 0.69
C TYR A 5 9.78 8.84 -0.64
N GLY A 6 9.83 9.80 -1.57
CA GLY A 6 9.32 9.59 -2.93
C GLY A 6 10.13 8.54 -3.70
N ALA A 7 11.46 8.59 -3.61
CA ALA A 7 12.33 7.57 -4.20
C ALA A 7 12.06 6.18 -3.61
N TRP A 8 11.91 6.09 -2.29
CA TRP A 8 11.66 4.84 -1.60
C TRP A 8 10.31 4.21 -1.95
N LEU A 9 9.27 5.04 -2.11
CA LEU A 9 7.95 4.62 -2.58
C LEU A 9 8.02 3.97 -3.98
N ILE A 10 8.81 4.56 -4.89
CA ILE A 10 9.00 4.01 -6.23
C ILE A 10 9.81 2.71 -6.19
N GLU A 11 10.90 2.66 -5.41
CA GLU A 11 11.73 1.47 -5.27
C GLU A 11 10.95 0.28 -4.69
N LEU A 12 10.20 0.49 -3.61
CA LEU A 12 9.38 -0.56 -3.02
C LEU A 12 8.28 -1.05 -3.98
N SER A 13 7.64 -0.12 -4.69
CA SER A 13 6.63 -0.48 -5.70
C SER A 13 7.23 -1.34 -6.81
N ASN A 14 8.42 -0.96 -7.30
CA ASN A 14 9.14 -1.72 -8.33
C ASN A 14 9.56 -3.10 -7.84
N TYR A 15 9.99 -3.23 -6.59
CA TYR A 15 10.32 -4.52 -5.98
C TYR A 15 9.12 -5.48 -6.01
N LEU A 16 7.94 -5.01 -5.58
CA LEU A 16 6.72 -5.84 -5.59
C LEU A 16 6.27 -6.21 -7.01
N ILE A 17 6.39 -5.29 -7.95
CA ILE A 17 6.03 -5.55 -9.36
C ILE A 17 6.97 -6.59 -9.96
N LYS A 18 8.30 -6.44 -9.79
CA LYS A 18 9.30 -7.27 -10.46
C LYS A 18 9.47 -8.64 -9.80
N GLU A 19 9.58 -8.67 -8.48
CA GLU A 19 9.92 -9.89 -7.74
C GLU A 19 8.69 -10.71 -7.35
N HIS A 20 7.53 -10.06 -7.21
CA HIS A 20 6.29 -10.69 -6.73
C HIS A 20 5.13 -10.63 -7.72
N GLY A 21 5.35 -10.11 -8.94
CA GLY A 21 4.35 -10.11 -10.01
C GLY A 21 3.13 -9.22 -9.76
N TYR A 22 3.23 -8.25 -8.87
CA TYR A 22 2.16 -7.27 -8.67
C TYR A 22 2.00 -6.37 -9.90
N GLN A 23 0.81 -5.82 -10.08
CA GLN A 23 0.49 -4.86 -11.13
C GLN A 23 0.04 -3.55 -10.52
N MET A 24 0.47 -2.43 -11.12
CA MET A 24 0.05 -1.10 -10.72
C MET A 24 -1.40 -0.84 -11.15
N ILE A 25 -2.23 -0.44 -10.20
CA ILE A 25 -3.60 0.01 -10.44
C ILE A 25 -3.60 1.50 -10.76
N THR A 26 -3.01 2.31 -9.86
CA THR A 26 -2.97 3.76 -9.99
C THR A 26 -1.83 4.37 -9.17
N MET A 27 -1.46 5.58 -9.54
CA MET A 27 -0.56 6.47 -8.81
C MET A 27 -1.24 7.83 -8.69
N THR A 28 -1.25 8.41 -7.48
CA THR A 28 -1.86 9.74 -7.28
C THR A 28 -1.10 10.80 -8.06
N LYS A 29 -1.78 11.88 -8.47
CA LYS A 29 -1.15 13.01 -9.19
C LYS A 29 0.00 13.67 -8.39
N ALA A 30 -0.03 13.55 -7.08
CA ALA A 30 1.00 14.05 -6.18
C ALA A 30 2.19 13.08 -6.03
N ASN A 31 2.15 11.91 -6.69
CA ASN A 31 3.14 10.84 -6.62
C ASN A 31 3.50 10.42 -5.19
N ASP A 32 2.53 10.53 -4.29
CA ASP A 32 2.70 10.25 -2.88
C ASP A 32 2.03 8.94 -2.45
N GLU A 33 1.24 8.33 -3.34
CA GLU A 33 0.56 7.05 -3.13
C GLU A 33 0.57 6.22 -4.43
N ILE A 34 0.90 4.93 -4.30
CA ILE A 34 0.81 3.93 -5.36
C ILE A 34 -0.03 2.76 -4.86
N TRP A 35 -0.94 2.29 -5.71
CA TRP A 35 -1.80 1.15 -5.44
C TRP A 35 -1.45 -0.01 -6.35
N LEU A 36 -1.25 -1.19 -5.76
CA LEU A 36 -0.83 -2.41 -6.43
C LEU A 36 -1.83 -3.55 -6.17
N THR A 37 -2.07 -4.38 -7.18
CA THR A 37 -2.86 -5.62 -7.05
C THR A 37 -2.01 -6.84 -7.39
N ASN A 38 -2.30 -7.98 -6.78
CA ASN A 38 -1.72 -9.24 -7.22
C ASN A 38 -2.57 -9.83 -8.36
N ALA A 39 -2.12 -9.66 -9.60
CA ALA A 39 -2.87 -10.12 -10.78
C ALA A 39 -3.00 -11.65 -10.87
N THR A 40 -2.12 -12.39 -10.18
CA THR A 40 -2.14 -13.87 -10.20
C THR A 40 -3.05 -14.46 -9.13
N HIS A 41 -3.41 -13.69 -8.11
CA HIS A 41 -4.23 -14.16 -6.99
C HIS A 41 -5.26 -13.09 -6.63
N ALA A 42 -6.44 -13.18 -7.25
CA ALA A 42 -7.52 -12.21 -7.06
C ALA A 42 -8.06 -12.13 -5.61
N SER A 43 -7.78 -13.13 -4.78
CA SER A 43 -8.12 -13.15 -3.35
C SER A 43 -7.08 -12.47 -2.45
N LEU A 44 -5.91 -12.10 -2.98
CA LEU A 44 -4.88 -11.40 -2.20
C LEU A 44 -5.19 -9.90 -2.08
N PRO A 45 -4.75 -9.27 -0.98
CA PRO A 45 -5.08 -7.88 -0.71
C PRO A 45 -4.42 -6.91 -1.69
N ILE A 46 -5.13 -5.82 -1.98
CA ILE A 46 -4.58 -4.64 -2.66
C ILE A 46 -3.62 -3.94 -1.70
N ILE A 47 -2.42 -3.60 -2.18
CA ILE A 47 -1.41 -2.91 -1.39
C ILE A 47 -1.41 -1.43 -1.77
N MET A 48 -1.55 -0.56 -0.77
CA MET A 48 -1.28 0.88 -0.90
C MET A 48 0.09 1.19 -0.28
N ILE A 49 0.96 1.84 -1.05
CA ILE A 49 2.26 2.35 -0.60
C ILE A 49 2.16 3.87 -0.59
N THR A 50 2.45 4.50 0.54
CA THR A 50 2.38 5.96 0.67
C THR A 50 3.63 6.56 1.31
N SER A 51 4.00 7.74 0.83
CA SER A 51 5.05 8.58 1.42
C SER A 51 4.50 9.58 2.45
N LYS A 52 3.16 9.65 2.56
CA LYS A 52 2.48 10.44 3.58
C LYS A 52 2.35 9.60 4.85
N PRO A 53 2.45 10.22 6.04
CA PRO A 53 1.98 9.55 7.24
C PRO A 53 0.50 9.20 7.01
N PRO A 54 0.09 7.94 7.23
CA PRO A 54 -1.32 7.63 7.21
C PRO A 54 -1.99 8.52 8.25
N GLN A 55 -2.98 9.30 7.83
CA GLN A 55 -3.72 10.20 8.73
C GLN A 55 -4.15 9.36 9.93
N ALA A 56 -3.63 9.72 11.10
CA ALA A 56 -3.70 9.00 12.38
C ALA A 56 -4.47 7.67 12.27
N ILE A 57 -3.75 6.60 11.95
CA ILE A 57 -4.31 5.26 12.04
C ILE A 57 -4.88 5.13 13.46
N ASP A 58 -6.20 5.08 13.59
CA ASP A 58 -6.86 4.90 14.87
C ASP A 58 -6.62 3.44 15.32
N PRO A 59 -5.74 3.21 16.31
CA PRO A 59 -5.38 1.85 16.70
C PRO A 59 -6.58 1.10 17.27
N LEU A 60 -7.55 1.81 17.87
CA LEU A 60 -8.76 1.21 18.44
C LEU A 60 -9.69 0.71 17.34
N ALA A 61 -9.84 1.45 16.25
CA ALA A 61 -10.62 1.03 15.10
C ALA A 61 -10.03 -0.23 14.44
N ILE A 62 -8.70 -0.31 14.31
CA ILE A 62 -8.03 -1.52 13.80
C ILE A 62 -8.26 -2.70 14.72
N GLN A 63 -8.13 -2.50 16.04
CA GLN A 63 -8.30 -3.57 17.01
C GLN A 63 -9.73 -4.12 17.01
N ALA A 64 -10.75 -3.25 17.04
CA ALA A 64 -12.15 -3.65 16.98
C ALA A 64 -12.47 -4.45 15.70
N HIS A 65 -11.89 -4.05 14.56
CA HIS A 65 -12.06 -4.79 13.32
C HIS A 65 -11.40 -6.18 13.38
N ARG A 66 -10.18 -6.30 13.94
CA ARG A 66 -9.52 -7.61 14.11
C ARG A 66 -10.33 -8.55 14.99
N GLU A 67 -10.89 -8.04 16.08
CA GLU A 67 -11.75 -8.82 16.97
C GLU A 67 -13.04 -9.28 16.27
N SER A 68 -13.62 -8.44 15.39
CA SER A 68 -14.81 -8.79 14.61
C SER A 68 -14.60 -9.89 13.57
N LEU A 69 -13.37 -10.13 13.12
CA LEU A 69 -13.04 -11.15 12.12
C LEU A 69 -12.81 -12.55 12.73
N VAL A 70 -12.74 -12.65 14.06
CA VAL A 70 -12.51 -13.90 14.81
C VAL A 70 -13.82 -14.50 15.34
N LEU A 71 -14.95 -13.78 15.17
CA LEU A 71 -16.32 -14.24 15.48
C LEU A 71 -17.00 -14.82 14.24
#